data_AF-A0A0F9JI72-F1
#
_entry.id   AF-A0A0F9JI72-F1
#
_cell.length_a   1.000
_cell.length_b   1.000
_cell.length_c   1.000
_cell.angle_alpha   90.00
_cell.angle_beta   90.00
_cell.angle_gamma   90.00
#
_symmetry.space_group_name_H-M   'P 1'
#
loop_
_entity.id
_entity.type
_entity.pdbx_description
1 polymer ?
#
loop_
_entity_poly.entity_id
_entity_poly.type
_entity_poly.pdbx_seq_one_letter_code
_entity_poly.pdbx_strand_id
1 'polypeptide(L)'
;MIDKKIQGKKNRAAGARFERKVRADLESKGWIVDRWGNNVKLEVCKTLNGKKINYITNFLPDAHHELVPAKSTRFRSNTHGFPDFIAFRDFAIPMCAGYEDCKEIMGVEAKSNGYLKPEERAKCKWLLKNKIFSKILIASKGEKRGEIKYKEEKNGSQRKS
;
A
#
# COMPACT_ATOMS: atom_id res chain seq x y z
N MET A 1 -13.15 -0.94 -33.36
CA MET A 1 -13.07 0.07 -32.29
C MET A 1 -13.20 -0.63 -30.94
N ILE A 2 -12.27 -0.46 -29.99
CA ILE A 2 -12.35 -1.14 -28.68
C ILE A 2 -13.39 -0.43 -27.80
N ASP A 3 -14.39 -1.17 -27.30
CA ASP A 3 -15.35 -0.66 -26.32
C ASP A 3 -14.64 -0.44 -24.97
N LYS A 4 -14.41 0.84 -24.62
CA LYS A 4 -13.75 1.26 -23.38
C LYS A 4 -14.51 0.81 -22.12
N LYS A 5 -15.84 0.67 -22.17
CA LYS A 5 -16.67 0.23 -21.04
C LYS A 5 -16.45 -1.26 -20.76
N ILE A 6 -16.42 -2.08 -21.81
CA ILE A 6 -16.09 -3.51 -21.70
C ILE A 6 -14.66 -3.70 -21.20
N GLN A 7 -13.71 -2.95 -21.75
CA GLN A 7 -12.31 -2.99 -21.31
C GLN A 7 -12.16 -2.64 -19.83
N GLY A 8 -12.84 -1.58 -19.36
CA GLY A 8 -12.83 -1.18 -17.95
C GLY A 8 -13.42 -2.24 -17.02
N LYS A 9 -14.47 -2.96 -17.44
CA LYS A 9 -15.01 -4.10 -16.68
C LYS A 9 -13.99 -5.25 -16.59
N LYS A 10 -13.36 -5.61 -17.71
CA LYS A 10 -12.34 -6.67 -17.77
C LYS A 10 -11.13 -6.34 -16.88
N ASN A 11 -10.65 -5.10 -16.92
CA ASN A 11 -9.51 -4.65 -16.11
C ASN A 11 -9.83 -4.71 -14.61
N ARG A 12 -11.02 -4.26 -14.18
CA ARG A 12 -11.44 -4.35 -12.78
C ARG A 12 -11.54 -5.79 -12.30
N ALA A 13 -12.11 -6.68 -13.11
CA ALA A 13 -12.20 -8.10 -12.78
C ALA A 13 -10.81 -8.76 -12.69
N ALA A 14 -9.89 -8.37 -13.58
CA ALA A 14 -8.51 -8.85 -13.53
C ALA A 14 -7.76 -8.35 -12.28
N GLY A 15 -7.96 -7.09 -11.88
CA GLY A 15 -7.41 -6.52 -10.64
C GLY A 15 -7.90 -7.29 -9.41
N ALA A 16 -9.21 -7.48 -9.28
CA ALA A 16 -9.79 -8.23 -8.16
C ALA A 16 -9.34 -9.69 -8.10
N ARG A 17 -9.09 -10.33 -9.25
CA ARG A 17 -8.48 -11.68 -9.29
C ARG A 17 -7.03 -11.66 -8.82
N PHE A 18 -6.27 -10.65 -9.20
CA PHE A 18 -4.88 -10.52 -8.80
C PHE A 18 -4.75 -10.25 -7.29
N GLU A 19 -5.57 -9.34 -6.75
CA GLU A 19 -5.68 -9.07 -5.31
C GLU A 19 -5.98 -10.34 -4.51
N ARG A 20 -6.99 -11.13 -4.92
CA ARG A 20 -7.30 -12.42 -4.27
C ARG A 20 -6.14 -13.41 -4.27
N LYS A 21 -5.36 -13.42 -5.35
CA LYS A 21 -4.21 -14.30 -5.47
C LYS A 21 -3.05 -13.85 -4.57
N VAL A 22 -2.81 -12.54 -4.46
CA VAL A 22 -1.82 -11.97 -3.52
C VAL A 22 -2.17 -12.33 -2.09
N ARG A 23 -3.45 -12.22 -1.72
CA ARG A 23 -3.94 -12.66 -0.41
C ARG A 23 -3.65 -14.14 -0.15
N ALA A 24 -4.09 -15.01 -1.05
CA ALA A 24 -3.91 -16.45 -0.91
C ALA A 24 -2.43 -16.86 -0.83
N ASP A 25 -1.54 -16.18 -1.57
CA ASP A 25 -0.09 -16.42 -1.53
C ASP A 25 0.56 -15.95 -0.21
N LEU A 26 0.08 -14.86 0.39
CA LEU A 26 0.54 -14.43 1.70
C LEU A 26 0.04 -15.35 2.81
N GLU A 27 -1.25 -15.73 2.75
CA GLU A 27 -1.86 -16.66 3.70
C GLU A 27 -1.16 -18.03 3.66
N SER A 28 -0.82 -18.55 2.48
CA SER A 28 -0.06 -19.81 2.35
C SER A 28 1.38 -19.73 2.91
N LYS A 29 1.92 -18.52 3.07
CA LYS A 29 3.22 -18.23 3.71
C LYS A 29 3.10 -17.97 5.22
N GLY A 30 1.93 -18.21 5.81
CA GLY A 30 1.69 -18.07 7.24
C GLY A 30 1.37 -16.64 7.70
N TRP A 31 1.01 -15.75 6.78
CA TRP A 31 0.54 -14.41 7.16
C TRP A 31 -0.96 -14.40 7.41
N ILE A 32 -1.38 -13.65 8.42
CA ILE A 32 -2.80 -13.27 8.59
C ILE A 32 -3.02 -12.01 7.76
N VAL A 33 -4.01 -12.02 6.87
CA VAL A 33 -4.23 -10.95 5.89
C VAL A 33 -5.65 -10.41 5.99
N ASP A 34 -5.78 -9.10 6.17
CA ASP A 34 -7.06 -8.41 6.11
C ASP A 34 -7.07 -7.22 5.13
N ARG A 35 -8.26 -6.79 4.71
CA ARG A 35 -8.43 -5.56 3.93
C ARG A 35 -8.18 -4.36 4.82
N TRP A 36 -7.35 -3.45 4.34
CA TRP A 36 -7.12 -2.22 5.09
C TRP A 36 -8.25 -1.21 4.83
N GLY A 37 -8.89 -0.77 5.93
CA GLY A 37 -10.07 0.09 5.91
C GLY A 37 -9.78 1.59 5.94
N ASN A 38 -8.52 2.00 6.04
CA ASN A 38 -8.15 3.42 6.13
C ASN A 38 -7.47 3.91 4.85
N ASN A 39 -7.54 5.20 4.60
CA ASN A 39 -6.83 5.89 3.53
C ASN A 39 -5.96 7.00 4.13
N VAL A 40 -5.04 7.52 3.33
CA VAL A 40 -4.25 8.69 3.71
C VAL A 40 -4.77 9.87 2.91
N LYS A 41 -5.25 10.89 3.59
CA LYS A 41 -5.60 12.17 2.98
C LYS A 41 -4.32 13.00 2.86
N LEU A 42 -3.84 13.13 1.62
CA LEU A 42 -2.72 13.98 1.29
C LEU A 42 -3.22 15.40 1.00
N GLU A 43 -2.59 16.39 1.60
CA GLU A 43 -2.74 17.78 1.17
C GLU A 43 -2.13 17.91 -0.24
N VAL A 44 -2.88 18.44 -1.20
CA VAL A 44 -2.50 18.40 -2.62
C VAL A 44 -1.67 19.63 -3.01
N CYS A 45 -2.00 20.78 -2.42
CA CYS A 45 -1.30 22.02 -2.71
C CYS A 45 -1.42 23.05 -1.59
N LYS A 46 -0.37 23.84 -1.41
CA LYS A 46 -0.42 25.14 -0.72
C LYS A 46 0.21 26.18 -1.62
N THR A 47 -0.29 27.40 -1.48
CA THR A 47 0.35 28.56 -2.08
C THR A 47 1.44 29.03 -1.12
N LEU A 48 2.70 28.95 -1.54
CA LEU A 48 3.84 29.51 -0.82
C LEU A 48 4.40 30.64 -1.67
N ASN A 49 4.39 31.88 -1.15
CA ASN A 49 4.86 33.08 -1.86
C ASN A 49 4.27 33.22 -3.28
N GLY A 50 2.96 32.99 -3.43
CA GLY A 50 2.25 33.09 -4.71
C GLY A 50 2.46 31.92 -5.69
N LYS A 51 3.33 30.96 -5.39
CA LYS A 51 3.53 29.75 -6.22
C LYS A 51 2.73 28.57 -5.67
N LYS A 52 1.98 27.89 -6.55
CA LYS A 52 1.34 26.60 -6.22
C LYS A 52 2.41 25.51 -6.12
N ILE A 53 2.58 24.95 -4.92
CA ILE A 53 3.47 23.80 -4.71
C ILE A 53 2.60 22.54 -4.67
N ASN A 54 2.92 21.54 -5.47
CA ASN A 54 2.28 20.22 -5.40
C ASN A 54 3.01 19.33 -4.38
N TYR A 55 2.35 19.05 -3.27
CA TYR A 55 2.92 18.26 -2.18
C TYR A 55 3.04 16.78 -2.51
N ILE A 56 2.25 16.27 -3.45
CA ILE A 56 2.32 14.86 -3.86
C ILE A 56 3.63 14.58 -4.59
N THR A 57 4.07 15.49 -5.46
CA THR A 57 5.31 15.32 -6.23
C THR A 57 6.55 15.67 -5.42
N ASN A 58 6.45 16.68 -4.55
CA ASN A 58 7.60 17.18 -3.79
C ASN A 58 7.74 16.56 -2.40
N PHE A 59 6.74 15.79 -1.94
CA PHE A 59 6.64 15.15 -0.62
C PHE A 59 7.25 16.01 0.50
N LEU A 60 6.61 17.13 0.81
CA LEU A 60 7.12 18.03 1.85
C LEU A 60 6.72 17.50 3.23
N PRO A 61 7.67 17.40 4.18
CA PRO A 61 7.45 16.83 5.52
C PRO A 61 6.36 17.52 6.35
N ASP A 62 6.08 18.79 6.07
CA ASP A 62 5.27 19.70 6.89
C ASP A 62 3.83 19.87 6.38
N ALA A 63 3.45 19.13 5.34
CA ALA A 63 2.08 19.13 4.86
C ALA A 63 1.17 18.35 5.82
N HIS A 64 -0.04 18.85 6.08
CA HIS A 64 -0.97 18.21 7.02
C HIS A 64 -1.52 16.95 6.34
N HIS A 65 -1.21 15.79 6.90
CA HIS A 65 -1.58 14.50 6.34
C HIS A 65 -2.19 13.66 7.47
N GLU A 66 -3.31 13.00 7.17
CA GLU A 66 -4.09 12.29 8.18
C GLU A 66 -4.61 10.95 7.66
N LEU A 67 -4.71 9.98 8.57
CA LEU A 67 -5.47 8.75 8.32
C LEU A 67 -6.95 9.09 8.39
N VAL A 68 -7.68 8.68 7.37
CA VAL A 68 -9.13 8.84 7.28
C VAL A 68 -9.77 7.51 6.95
N PRO A 69 -10.99 7.21 7.41
CA PRO A 69 -11.72 6.05 6.96
C PRO A 69 -11.86 6.04 5.42
N ALA A 70 -11.75 4.86 4.81
CA ALA A 70 -12.03 4.73 3.39
C ALA A 70 -13.50 5.08 3.11
N LYS A 71 -13.75 5.84 2.04
CA LYS A 71 -15.07 6.40 1.73
C LYS A 71 -16.11 5.33 1.39
N SER A 72 -16.92 4.90 2.34
CA SER A 72 -18.11 4.10 2.03
C SER A 72 -19.02 4.80 0.99
N THR A 73 -19.57 4.05 0.04
CA THR A 73 -20.55 4.58 -0.92
C THR A 73 -21.90 3.96 -0.64
N ARG A 74 -23.00 4.63 -1.02
CA ARG A 74 -24.39 4.22 -0.74
C ARG A 74 -24.72 2.75 -1.08
N PHE A 75 -23.95 2.11 -1.98
CA PHE A 75 -24.12 0.72 -2.39
C PHE A 75 -22.88 -0.16 -2.17
N ARG A 76 -21.84 0.35 -1.48
CA ARG A 76 -20.67 -0.44 -1.05
C ARG A 76 -20.23 0.06 0.32
N SER A 77 -20.49 -0.76 1.33
CA SER A 77 -20.06 -0.54 2.72
C SER A 77 -18.54 -0.48 2.88
N ASN A 78 -17.77 -1.12 1.97
CA ASN A 78 -16.32 -1.20 2.04
C ASN A 78 -15.68 -0.72 0.73
N THR A 79 -15.35 0.56 0.61
CA THR A 79 -14.32 0.97 -0.37
C THR A 79 -12.95 0.61 0.17
N HIS A 80 -12.04 0.25 -0.71
CA HIS A 80 -10.69 -0.14 -0.33
C HIS A 80 -9.89 1.06 0.15
N GLY A 81 -9.22 0.89 1.28
CA GLY A 81 -8.23 1.81 1.79
C GLY A 81 -6.96 1.85 0.95
N PHE A 82 -5.93 2.47 1.50
CA PHE A 82 -4.57 2.35 0.98
C PHE A 82 -3.62 2.03 2.14
N PRO A 83 -2.86 0.94 2.08
CA PRO A 83 -2.72 -0.03 0.96
C PRO A 83 -3.93 -0.98 0.80
N ASP A 84 -3.92 -1.87 -0.20
CA ASP A 84 -4.99 -2.87 -0.42
C ASP A 84 -5.22 -3.83 0.76
N PHE A 85 -4.14 -4.22 1.45
CA PHE A 85 -4.16 -5.15 2.57
C PHE A 85 -3.25 -4.72 3.72
N ILE A 86 -3.62 -5.17 4.92
CA ILE A 86 -2.72 -5.32 6.06
C ILE A 86 -2.38 -6.81 6.19
N ALA A 87 -1.11 -7.12 6.37
CA ALA A 87 -0.64 -8.47 6.65
C ALA A 87 0.20 -8.46 7.92
N PHE A 88 -0.07 -9.40 8.81
CA PHE A 88 0.65 -9.51 10.06
C PHE A 88 0.92 -10.96 10.45
N ARG A 89 1.98 -11.16 11.23
CA ARG A 89 2.34 -12.44 11.84
C ARG A 89 3.08 -12.19 13.15
N ASP A 90 2.97 -13.15 14.05
CA ASP A 90 3.77 -13.19 15.26
C ASP A 90 5.12 -13.85 14.98
N PHE A 91 6.17 -13.41 15.64
CA PHE A 91 7.50 -14.01 15.58
C PHE A 91 8.25 -13.78 16.90
N ALA A 92 9.12 -14.71 17.27
CA ALA A 92 9.89 -14.63 18.50
C ALA A 92 11.34 -14.20 18.21
N ILE A 93 11.86 -13.22 18.96
CA ILE A 93 13.25 -12.79 18.89
C ILE A 93 14.04 -13.45 20.04
N PRO A 94 15.15 -14.16 19.78
CA PRO A 94 16.03 -14.64 20.83
C PRO A 94 16.71 -13.48 21.55
N MET A 95 16.68 -13.50 22.88
CA MET A 95 17.30 -12.54 23.79
C MET A 95 18.19 -13.27 24.79
N CYS A 96 19.11 -12.56 25.45
CA CYS A 96 19.98 -13.16 26.48
C CYS A 96 19.21 -13.78 27.65
N ALA A 97 17.95 -13.38 27.87
CA ALA A 97 17.09 -13.82 28.97
C ALA A 97 15.87 -14.66 28.52
N GLY A 98 15.80 -15.10 27.26
CA GLY A 98 14.66 -15.86 26.74
C GLY A 98 14.23 -15.42 25.34
N TYR A 99 12.93 -15.39 25.08
CA TYR A 99 12.35 -14.92 23.82
C TYR A 99 11.42 -13.72 24.06
N GLU A 100 11.40 -12.78 23.13
CA GLU A 100 10.42 -11.69 23.09
C GLU A 100 9.45 -11.89 21.93
N ASP A 101 8.14 -11.94 22.24
CA ASP A 101 7.08 -12.05 21.24
C ASP A 101 6.89 -10.73 20.52
N CYS A 102 7.15 -10.73 19.22
CA CYS A 102 7.06 -9.56 18.36
C CYS A 102 5.98 -9.75 17.30
N LYS A 103 5.44 -8.62 16.81
CA LYS A 103 4.48 -8.60 15.71
C LYS A 103 5.08 -7.89 14.52
N GLU A 104 5.12 -8.57 13.39
CA GLU A 104 5.48 -7.95 12.12
C GLU A 104 4.20 -7.49 11.44
N ILE A 105 4.04 -6.18 11.26
CA ILE A 105 2.85 -5.59 10.61
C ILE A 105 3.28 -4.86 9.34
N MET A 106 2.83 -5.36 8.19
CA MET A 106 3.15 -4.80 6.89
C MET A 106 1.91 -4.40 6.09
N GLY A 107 2.05 -3.35 5.29
CA GLY A 107 1.08 -2.98 4.27
C GLY A 107 1.37 -3.71 2.95
N VAL A 108 0.35 -4.10 2.20
CA VAL A 108 0.54 -4.73 0.88
C VAL A 108 -0.36 -4.09 -0.17
N GLU A 109 0.26 -3.57 -1.22
CA GLU A 109 -0.41 -2.94 -2.37
C GLU A 109 -0.29 -3.82 -3.61
N ALA A 110 -1.40 -4.21 -4.23
CA ALA A 110 -1.44 -5.15 -5.35
C ALA A 110 -1.53 -4.40 -6.69
N LYS A 111 -0.39 -4.26 -7.36
CA LYS A 111 -0.30 -3.67 -8.71
C LYS A 111 0.13 -4.71 -9.72
N SER A 112 -0.79 -5.16 -10.57
CA SER A 112 -0.46 -6.12 -11.65
C SER A 112 0.70 -5.68 -12.55
N ASN A 113 0.90 -4.36 -12.73
CA ASN A 113 2.01 -3.78 -13.49
C ASN A 113 3.24 -3.44 -12.62
N GLY A 114 3.15 -3.54 -11.29
CA GLY A 114 4.23 -3.24 -10.35
C GLY A 114 4.55 -1.76 -10.13
N TYR A 115 3.77 -0.85 -10.70
CA TYR A 115 4.02 0.60 -10.58
C TYR A 115 2.97 1.29 -9.72
N LEU A 116 3.45 2.04 -8.72
CA LEU A 116 2.65 2.98 -7.95
C LEU A 116 2.54 4.31 -8.67
N LYS A 117 1.35 4.91 -8.60
CA LYS A 117 1.14 6.32 -8.97
C LYS A 117 1.88 7.23 -7.99
N PRO A 118 2.21 8.48 -8.38
CA PRO A 118 2.86 9.45 -7.47
C PRO A 118 2.11 9.62 -6.15
N GLU A 119 0.78 9.67 -6.18
CA GLU A 119 -0.07 9.76 -4.99
C GLU A 119 0.08 8.54 -4.09
N GLU A 120 0.00 7.32 -4.64
CA GLU A 120 0.17 6.07 -3.89
C GLU A 120 1.56 5.99 -3.25
N ARG A 121 2.59 6.42 -3.97
CA ARG A 121 3.96 6.50 -3.43
C ARG A 121 4.06 7.49 -2.27
N ALA A 122 3.41 8.65 -2.38
CA ALA A 122 3.36 9.61 -1.27
C ALA A 122 2.64 9.03 -0.04
N LYS A 123 1.52 8.30 -0.24
CA LYS A 123 0.84 7.60 0.87
C LYS A 123 1.74 6.56 1.52
N CYS A 124 2.47 5.74 0.74
CA CYS A 124 3.43 4.78 1.28
C CYS A 124 4.47 5.45 2.17
N LYS A 125 5.11 6.52 1.65
CA LYS A 125 6.13 7.26 2.40
C LYS A 125 5.59 7.82 3.70
N TRP A 126 4.38 8.38 3.67
CA TRP A 126 3.76 8.93 4.88
C TRP A 126 3.45 7.84 5.90
N LEU A 127 2.88 6.70 5.48
CA LEU A 127 2.58 5.57 6.36
C LEU A 127 3.84 4.99 7.02
N LEU A 128 4.92 4.83 6.26
CA LEU A 128 6.22 4.35 6.76
C LEU A 128 6.86 5.37 7.72
N LYS A 129 6.85 6.66 7.37
CA LYS A 129 7.39 7.73 8.23
C LYS A 129 6.69 7.78 9.58
N ASN A 130 5.37 7.58 9.62
CA ASN A 130 4.57 7.60 10.84
C ASN A 130 4.52 6.22 11.55
N LYS A 131 5.32 5.24 11.10
CA LYS A 131 5.41 3.91 11.70
C LYS A 131 4.06 3.18 11.81
N ILE A 132 3.12 3.46 10.89
CA ILE A 132 1.84 2.75 10.81
C ILE A 132 2.07 1.29 10.34
N PHE A 133 3.02 1.12 9.43
CA PHE A 133 3.51 -0.18 8.97
C PHE A 133 5.02 -0.23 9.13
N SER A 134 5.58 -1.40 9.48
CA SER A 134 7.04 -1.59 9.53
C SER A 134 7.65 -1.55 8.12
N LYS A 135 6.91 -2.08 7.14
CA LYS A 135 7.24 -2.02 5.71
C LYS A 135 5.97 -2.06 4.86
N ILE A 136 6.10 -1.66 3.61
CA ILE A 136 5.04 -1.79 2.60
C ILE A 136 5.57 -2.56 1.41
N LEU A 137 4.87 -3.63 1.03
CA LEU A 137 5.19 -4.45 -0.13
C LEU A 137 4.30 -4.09 -1.32
N ILE A 138 4.90 -3.95 -2.50
CA ILE A 138 4.22 -3.82 -3.78
C ILE A 138 4.22 -5.19 -4.43
N ALA A 139 3.05 -5.83 -4.48
CA ALA A 139 2.86 -7.11 -5.14
C ALA A 139 2.59 -6.90 -6.63
N SER A 140 3.35 -7.60 -7.49
CA SER A 140 3.22 -7.55 -8.94
C SER A 140 3.27 -8.92 -9.57
N LYS A 141 2.89 -9.04 -10.85
CA LYS A 141 2.98 -10.31 -11.56
C LYS A 141 4.45 -10.64 -11.82
N GLY A 142 4.83 -11.90 -11.56
CA GLY A 142 6.14 -12.42 -11.95
C GLY A 142 6.24 -12.71 -13.44
N GLU A 143 7.38 -13.26 -13.85
CA GLU A 143 7.63 -13.66 -15.24
C GLU A 143 6.86 -14.93 -15.57
N LYS A 144 6.78 -15.85 -14.61
CA LYS A 144 6.03 -17.09 -14.77
C LYS A 144 4.56 -16.86 -14.48
N ARG A 145 3.69 -17.50 -15.28
CA ARG A 145 2.25 -17.53 -14.99
C ARG A 145 2.04 -18.17 -13.62
N GLY A 146 1.45 -17.43 -12.70
CA GLY A 146 1.25 -17.93 -11.34
C GLY A 146 2.21 -17.32 -10.32
N GLU A 147 3.30 -16.72 -10.75
CA GLU A 147 4.26 -16.08 -9.85
C GLU A 147 3.79 -14.69 -9.40
N ILE A 148 4.11 -14.34 -8.16
CA ILE A 148 3.95 -13.00 -7.58
C ILE A 148 5.33 -12.53 -7.12
N LYS A 149 5.72 -11.34 -7.57
CA LYS A 149 6.93 -10.67 -7.10
C LYS A 149 6.54 -9.63 -6.06
N TYR A 150 7.31 -9.54 -4.99
CA TYR A 150 7.12 -8.54 -3.94
C TYR A 150 8.32 -7.61 -3.94
N LYS A 151 8.05 -6.30 -4.02
CA LYS A 151 9.06 -5.26 -3.90
C LYS A 151 8.76 -4.41 -2.69
N GLU A 152 9.74 -4.24 -1.81
CA GLU A 152 9.61 -3.33 -0.67
C GLU A 152 9.72 -1.87 -1.14
N GLU A 153 8.79 -1.03 -0.68
CA GLU A 153 8.88 0.41 -0.86
C GLU A 153 9.86 0.99 0.16
N LYS A 154 10.92 1.65 -0.33
CA LYS A 154 11.94 2.21 0.54
C LYS A 154 11.47 3.54 1.12
N ASN A 155 11.63 3.70 2.43
CA ASN A 155 11.58 5.04 3.02
C ASN A 155 12.73 5.87 2.42
N GLY A 156 12.45 7.06 1.93
CA GLY A 156 13.42 7.90 1.18
C GLY A 156 14.64 8.37 1.98
N SER A 157 14.83 7.88 3.20
CA SER A 157 15.87 8.30 4.14
C SER A 157 17.18 7.52 4.03
N GLN A 158 17.34 6.58 3.09
CA GLN A 158 18.67 6.11 2.71
C GLN A 158 19.20 6.93 1.53
N ARG A 159 19.70 8.13 1.82
CA ARG A 159 20.78 8.69 0.99
C ARG A 159 21.95 7.72 1.14
N LYS A 160 22.41 7.14 0.03
CA LYS A 160 23.70 6.46 -0.01
C LYS A 160 24.73 7.47 0.50
N SER A 161 25.33 7.17 1.65
CA SER A 161 26.62 7.74 2.06
C SER A 161 27.67 7.34 1.04
#